data_AF-A0ABD1USE7-F1
#
_entry.id   AF-A0ABD1USE7-F1
#
_cell.length_a   1.000
_cell.length_b   1.000
_cell.length_c   1.000
_cell.angle_alpha   90.00
_cell.angle_beta   90.00
_cell.angle_gamma   90.00
#
_symmetry.space_group_name_H-M   'P 1'
#
loop_
_entity.id
_entity.type
_entity.pdbx_description
1 polymer ?
#
loop_
_entity_poly.entity_id
_entity_poly.type
_entity_poly.pdbx_seq_one_letter_code
_entity_poly.pdbx_strand_id
1 'polypeptide(L)'
;MSGKASASNHPCFSVSDALSHVYIQYPPLKCALAGTGSFLYDDGNKLLLGLTSDRVFSWKTAPYIPHVAPSSDPLFDGPVLSIRYSLDLKLLAIQRSNYEVQIWNKQTGDTISQKCRFESESILGFFWTDCPICDIVFVKTSGLNFKITLFG
;
A
#
# COMPACT_ATOMS: atom_id res chain seq x y z
N MET A 1 -14.84 7.44 -32.57
CA MET A 1 -15.34 6.25 -31.86
C MET A 1 -15.05 6.45 -30.38
N SER A 2 -16.07 6.77 -29.58
CA SER A 2 -15.92 7.06 -28.15
C SER A 2 -16.14 5.78 -27.35
N GLY A 3 -15.07 5.17 -26.85
CA GLY A 3 -15.15 4.00 -25.98
C GLY A 3 -15.63 4.41 -24.59
N LYS A 4 -16.84 4.02 -24.22
CA LYS A 4 -17.29 4.08 -22.81
C LYS A 4 -16.60 2.93 -22.06
N ALA A 5 -15.93 3.26 -20.97
CA ALA A 5 -15.52 2.25 -19.98
C ALA A 5 -16.78 1.75 -19.25
N SER A 6 -16.92 0.43 -19.18
CA SER A 6 -17.98 -0.22 -18.40
C SER A 6 -17.54 -0.35 -16.95
N ALA A 7 -18.32 0.19 -16.03
CA ALA A 7 -18.23 -0.11 -14.61
C ALA A 7 -19.35 -1.10 -14.24
N SER A 8 -19.00 -2.21 -13.59
CA SER A 8 -19.96 -3.18 -13.04
C SER A 8 -20.49 -2.67 -11.70
N ASN A 9 -21.80 -2.40 -11.63
CA ASN A 9 -22.47 -2.05 -10.38
C ASN A 9 -22.69 -3.31 -9.52
N HIS A 10 -21.91 -3.46 -8.46
CA HIS A 10 -22.24 -4.33 -7.33
C HIS A 10 -22.57 -3.46 -6.10
N PRO A 11 -23.62 -3.78 -5.32
CA PRO A 11 -23.96 -3.01 -4.13
C PRO A 11 -23.04 -3.46 -2.99
N CYS A 12 -21.92 -2.78 -2.81
CA CYS A 12 -21.06 -2.92 -1.64
C CYS A 12 -20.64 -1.54 -1.16
N PHE A 13 -20.95 -1.26 0.10
CA PHE A 13 -20.75 -0.04 0.89
C PHE A 13 -19.90 1.09 0.27
N SER A 14 -20.56 2.23 0.08
CA SER A 14 -20.00 3.53 -0.31
C SER A 14 -18.93 4.02 0.68
N VAL A 15 -17.69 3.62 0.45
CA VAL A 15 -16.52 4.45 0.75
C VAL A 15 -16.17 5.11 -0.58
N SER A 16 -16.18 6.44 -0.62
CA SER A 16 -15.80 7.21 -1.81
C SER A 16 -14.51 6.63 -2.40
N ASP A 17 -14.59 6.09 -3.61
CA ASP A 17 -13.48 5.49 -4.36
C ASP A 17 -12.39 6.55 -4.49
N ALA A 18 -11.41 6.53 -3.60
CA ALA A 18 -10.28 7.45 -3.66
C ALA A 18 -9.40 7.02 -4.83
N LEU A 19 -9.68 7.57 -6.00
CA LEU A 19 -8.93 7.28 -7.22
C LEU A 19 -7.53 7.87 -7.09
N SER A 20 -6.52 7.03 -6.95
CA SER A 20 -5.13 7.41 -7.15
C SER A 20 -4.80 7.32 -8.63
N HIS A 21 -4.21 8.38 -9.20
CA HIS A 21 -3.77 8.40 -10.61
C HIS A 21 -2.26 8.53 -10.68
N VAL A 22 -1.66 7.78 -11.60
CA VAL A 22 -0.23 7.88 -11.92
C VAL A 22 -0.08 7.96 -13.44
N TYR A 23 0.76 8.90 -13.89
CA TYR A 23 1.09 9.04 -15.30
C TYR A 23 2.30 8.16 -15.63
N ILE A 24 2.11 7.22 -16.54
CA ILE A 24 3.18 6.34 -17.04
C ILE A 24 3.46 6.75 -18.49
N GLN A 25 4.71 7.12 -18.77
CA GLN A 25 5.14 7.45 -20.12
C GLN A 25 5.16 6.21 -21.01
N TYR A 26 5.01 6.39 -22.33
CA TYR A 26 5.22 5.31 -23.29
C TYR A 26 6.71 4.89 -23.31
N PRO A 27 7.03 3.58 -23.48
CA PRO A 27 6.13 2.44 -23.68
C PRO A 27 5.35 2.08 -22.40
N PRO A 28 4.18 1.42 -22.47
CA PRO A 28 3.37 1.16 -21.29
C PRO A 28 4.08 0.20 -20.31
N LEU A 29 3.85 0.40 -19.01
CA LEU A 29 4.29 -0.53 -17.97
C LEU A 29 3.64 -1.90 -18.18
N LYS A 30 4.47 -2.95 -18.22
CA LYS A 30 4.01 -4.33 -18.33
C LYS A 30 3.96 -4.97 -16.94
N CYS A 31 2.75 -5.23 -16.45
CA CYS A 31 2.49 -5.81 -15.13
C CYS A 31 1.66 -7.10 -15.19
N ALA A 32 1.71 -7.83 -16.31
CA ALA A 32 0.98 -9.09 -16.49
C ALA A 32 1.58 -10.19 -15.58
N LEU A 33 0.97 -10.36 -14.42
CA LEU A 33 1.27 -11.42 -13.46
C LEU A 33 0.05 -12.33 -13.33
N ALA A 34 0.27 -13.64 -13.38
CA ALA A 34 -0.79 -14.61 -13.16
C ALA A 34 -1.25 -14.55 -11.70
N GLY A 35 -2.55 -14.46 -11.46
CA GLY A 35 -3.13 -14.50 -10.11
C GLY A 35 -3.09 -13.18 -9.33
N THR A 36 -2.73 -12.05 -9.97
CA THR A 36 -2.81 -10.74 -9.31
C THR A 36 -4.26 -10.28 -9.18
N GLY A 37 -4.75 -10.16 -7.94
CA GLY A 37 -6.14 -9.80 -7.66
C GLY A 37 -6.41 -8.29 -7.62
N SER A 38 -5.39 -7.47 -7.36
CA SER A 38 -5.52 -6.01 -7.27
C SER A 38 -4.18 -5.29 -7.43
N PHE A 39 -4.24 -4.02 -7.83
CA PHE A 39 -3.11 -3.10 -7.81
C PHE A 39 -3.35 -1.96 -6.82
N LEU A 40 -2.29 -1.53 -6.15
CA LEU A 40 -2.29 -0.41 -5.21
C LEU A 40 -1.17 0.56 -5.61
N TYR A 41 -1.34 1.84 -5.32
CA TYR A 41 -0.33 2.85 -5.59
C TYR A 41 0.27 3.36 -4.28
N ASP A 42 1.58 3.19 -4.14
CA ASP A 42 2.36 3.81 -3.07
C ASP A 42 2.93 5.12 -3.61
N ASP A 43 2.23 6.22 -3.33
CA ASP A 43 2.60 7.55 -3.78
C ASP A 43 3.83 8.12 -3.07
N GLY A 44 4.19 7.63 -1.88
CA GLY A 44 5.40 8.02 -1.17
C GLY A 44 6.65 7.58 -1.92
N ASN A 45 6.63 6.35 -2.43
CA ASN A 45 7.75 5.76 -3.17
C ASN A 45 7.58 5.78 -4.70
N LYS A 46 6.43 6.28 -5.19
CA LYS A 46 6.04 6.24 -6.60
C LYS A 46 6.09 4.81 -7.17
N LEU A 47 5.56 3.84 -6.41
CA LEU A 47 5.51 2.44 -6.79
C LEU A 47 4.08 2.03 -7.15
N LEU A 48 3.92 1.32 -8.26
CA LEU A 48 2.75 0.49 -8.49
C LEU A 48 3.00 -0.85 -7.81
N LEU A 49 2.05 -1.32 -7.01
CA LEU A 49 2.14 -2.56 -6.24
C LEU A 49 1.11 -3.55 -6.75
N GLY A 50 1.54 -4.75 -7.11
CA GLY A 50 0.68 -5.86 -7.54
C GLY A 50 0.77 -7.00 -6.54
N LEU A 51 -0.37 -7.46 -6.05
CA LEU A 51 -0.43 -8.47 -4.99
C LEU A 51 -0.81 -9.84 -5.55
N THR A 52 -0.02 -10.87 -5.20
CA THR A 52 -0.40 -12.28 -5.30
C THR A 52 -0.78 -12.80 -3.91
N SER A 53 -1.10 -14.09 -3.79
CA SER A 53 -1.40 -14.71 -2.49
C SER A 53 -0.23 -14.65 -1.49
N ASP A 54 1.00 -14.60 -1.99
CA ASP A 54 2.23 -14.84 -1.22
C ASP A 54 3.32 -13.79 -1.47
N ARG A 55 3.11 -12.84 -2.40
CA ARG A 55 4.09 -11.82 -2.75
C ARG A 55 3.45 -10.47 -3.06
N VAL A 56 4.24 -9.43 -2.86
CA VAL A 56 4.02 -8.10 -3.44
C VAL A 56 5.08 -7.86 -4.51
N PHE A 57 4.64 -7.44 -5.69
CA PHE A 57 5.49 -7.01 -6.79
C PHE A 57 5.44 -5.48 -6.90
N SER A 58 6.60 -4.87 -7.12
CA SER A 58 6.77 -3.42 -7.10
C SER A 58 7.40 -2.92 -8.39
N TRP A 59 6.73 -1.99 -9.07
CA TRP A 59 7.25 -1.31 -10.26
C TRP A 59 7.41 0.18 -9.99
N LYS A 60 8.60 0.71 -10.31
CA LYS A 60 8.86 2.15 -10.22
C LYS A 60 8.13 2.89 -11.33
N THR A 61 7.36 3.91 -10.95
CA THR A 61 6.60 4.74 -11.90
C THR A 61 7.25 6.11 -12.14
N ALA A 62 8.12 6.57 -11.24
CA ALA A 62 8.87 7.82 -11.39
C ALA A 62 10.26 7.75 -10.70
N PRO A 63 11.37 7.98 -11.41
CA PRO A 63 11.46 8.01 -12.87
C PRO A 63 10.97 6.69 -13.48
N TYR A 64 10.23 6.78 -14.59
CA TYR A 64 9.77 5.62 -15.32
C TYR A 64 10.91 5.07 -16.18
N ILE A 65 11.26 3.80 -15.96
CA ILE A 65 12.24 3.10 -16.79
C ILE A 65 11.53 1.88 -17.40
N PRO A 66 11.33 1.87 -18.73
CA PRO A 66 10.65 0.76 -19.37
C PRO A 66 11.50 -0.51 -19.31
N HIS A 67 10.81 -1.66 -19.32
CA HIS A 67 11.44 -3.00 -19.37
C HIS A 67 12.27 -3.40 -18.14
N VAL A 68 12.21 -2.65 -17.04
CA VAL A 68 12.79 -3.08 -15.75
C VAL A 68 11.90 -4.14 -15.11
N ALA A 69 12.52 -5.23 -14.65
CA ALA A 69 11.81 -6.27 -13.91
C ALA A 69 11.32 -5.72 -12.56
N PRO A 70 10.11 -6.11 -12.09
CA PRO A 70 9.67 -5.69 -10.77
C PRO A 70 10.55 -6.26 -9.68
N SER A 71 10.71 -5.51 -8.60
CA SER A 71 11.16 -6.08 -7.33
C SER A 71 10.01 -6.87 -6.71
N SER A 72 10.31 -7.86 -5.86
CA SER A 72 9.28 -8.58 -5.14
C SER A 72 9.72 -8.93 -3.73
N ASP A 73 8.79 -8.79 -2.81
CA ASP A 73 8.97 -9.16 -1.40
C ASP A 73 7.91 -10.21 -1.01
N PRO A 74 8.18 -11.09 -0.03
CA PRO A 74 7.17 -11.98 0.52
C PRO A 74 6.01 -11.18 1.12
N LEU A 75 4.81 -11.70 0.93
CA LEU A 75 3.59 -11.22 1.56
C LEU A 75 3.06 -12.33 2.46
N PHE A 76 3.00 -12.05 3.75
CA PHE A 76 2.47 -13.01 4.72
C PHE A 76 0.94 -13.11 4.64
N ASP A 77 0.41 -14.26 5.06
CA ASP A 77 -1.01 -14.59 5.01
C ASP A 77 -1.91 -13.51 5.62
N GLY A 78 -3.12 -13.41 5.06
CA GLY A 78 -4.22 -12.58 5.56
C GLY A 78 -4.64 -11.47 4.59
N PRO A 79 -5.76 -10.79 4.88
CA PRO A 79 -6.28 -9.73 4.02
C PRO A 79 -5.29 -8.58 3.87
N VAL A 80 -5.36 -7.88 2.73
CA VAL A 80 -4.61 -6.64 2.48
C VAL A 80 -5.61 -5.58 2.05
N LEU A 81 -5.93 -4.65 2.95
CA LEU A 81 -6.78 -3.49 2.64
C LEU A 81 -5.95 -2.34 2.05
N SER A 82 -4.72 -2.17 2.54
CA SER A 82 -3.77 -1.18 2.06
C SER A 82 -2.34 -1.65 2.39
N ILE A 83 -1.37 -1.23 1.59
CA ILE A 83 0.04 -1.60 1.73
C ILE A 83 0.93 -0.46 1.24
N ARG A 84 1.97 -0.11 2.02
CA ARG A 84 2.94 0.95 1.66
C ARG A 84 4.31 0.65 2.22
N TYR A 85 5.34 0.93 1.44
CA TYR A 85 6.72 0.87 1.92
C TYR A 85 7.06 2.14 2.71
N SER A 86 7.93 2.01 3.71
CA SER A 86 8.64 3.18 4.24
C SER A 86 9.41 3.89 3.14
N LEU A 87 9.72 5.18 3.34
CA LEU A 87 10.41 5.98 2.33
C LEU A 87 11.85 5.49 2.03
N ASP A 88 12.43 4.71 2.94
CA ASP A 88 13.72 4.04 2.76
C ASP A 88 13.59 2.59 2.26
N LEU A 89 12.37 2.13 1.99
CA LEU A 89 12.01 0.80 1.49
C LEU A 89 12.39 -0.39 2.40
N LYS A 90 12.78 -0.13 3.65
CA LYS A 90 13.16 -1.19 4.61
C LYS A 90 11.97 -1.81 5.32
N LEU A 91 10.89 -1.04 5.50
CA LEU A 91 9.68 -1.48 6.17
C LEU A 91 8.53 -1.62 5.18
N LEU A 92 7.70 -2.62 5.40
CA LEU A 92 6.45 -2.84 4.67
C LEU A 92 5.29 -2.82 5.66
N ALA A 93 4.47 -1.77 5.59
CA ALA A 93 3.26 -1.66 6.40
C ALA A 93 2.08 -2.21 5.61
N ILE A 94 1.29 -3.08 6.25
CA ILE A 94 0.16 -3.81 5.67
C ILE A 94 -1.04 -3.63 6.59
N GLN A 95 -2.09 -2.97 6.11
CA GLN A 95 -3.36 -2.88 6.82
C GLN A 95 -4.14 -4.17 6.63
N ARG A 96 -4.20 -4.98 7.67
CA ARG A 96 -4.87 -6.29 7.68
C ARG A 96 -6.37 -6.17 7.97
N SER A 97 -6.77 -5.13 8.69
CA SER A 97 -8.16 -4.83 9.02
C SER A 97 -8.35 -3.35 9.29
N ASN A 98 -9.59 -2.94 9.58
CA ASN A 98 -9.88 -1.58 10.05
C ASN A 98 -9.34 -1.29 11.47
N TYR A 99 -8.65 -2.23 12.12
CA TYR A 99 -8.15 -2.06 13.49
C TYR A 99 -6.67 -2.39 13.63
N GLU A 100 -6.02 -2.88 12.58
CA GLU A 100 -4.66 -3.40 12.63
C GLU A 100 -3.87 -3.08 11.37
N VAL A 101 -2.68 -2.52 11.59
CA VAL A 101 -1.60 -2.43 10.59
C VAL A 101 -0.41 -3.22 11.11
N GLN A 102 0.02 -4.21 10.34
CA GLN A 102 1.27 -4.93 10.58
C GLN A 102 2.41 -4.18 9.89
N ILE A 103 3.55 -4.07 10.54
CA ILE A 103 4.76 -3.47 9.98
C ILE A 103 5.85 -4.53 10.03
N TRP A 104 6.33 -4.93 8.86
CA TRP A 104 7.38 -5.90 8.70
C TRP A 104 8.70 -5.22 8.34
N ASN A 105 9.76 -5.55 9.08
CA ASN A 105 11.13 -5.18 8.77
C ASN A 105 11.75 -6.21 7.83
N LYS A 106 12.06 -5.79 6.61
CA LYS A 106 12.63 -6.65 5.56
C LYS A 106 14.04 -7.14 5.87
N GLN A 107 14.80 -6.35 6.63
CA GLN A 107 16.19 -6.63 6.93
C GLN A 107 16.33 -7.63 8.09
N THR A 108 15.53 -7.47 9.14
CA THR A 108 15.61 -8.34 10.33
C THR A 108 14.61 -9.50 10.29
N GLY A 109 13.52 -9.37 9.52
CA GLY A 109 12.41 -10.31 9.52
C GLY A 109 11.37 -10.02 10.61
N ASP A 110 11.63 -9.05 11.49
CA ASP A 110 10.74 -8.75 12.61
C ASP A 110 9.41 -8.16 12.13
N THR A 111 8.34 -8.49 12.85
CA THR A 111 7.01 -7.95 12.59
C THR A 111 6.42 -7.38 13.86
N ILE A 112 5.96 -6.13 13.78
CA ILE A 112 5.19 -5.48 14.85
C ILE A 112 3.77 -5.21 14.38
N SER A 113 2.83 -5.18 15.31
CA SER A 113 1.43 -4.88 15.01
C SER A 113 1.01 -3.58 15.71
N GLN A 114 0.49 -2.65 14.92
CA GLN A 114 -0.14 -1.43 15.39
C GLN A 114 -1.66 -1.60 15.41
N LYS A 115 -2.24 -1.64 16.61
CA LYS A 115 -3.68 -1.81 16.82
C LYS A 115 -4.34 -0.55 17.36
N CYS A 116 -5.62 -0.36 17.06
CA CYS A 116 -6.46 0.62 17.76
C CYS A 116 -6.54 0.28 19.25
N ARG A 117 -6.58 1.31 20.11
CA ARG A 117 -6.67 1.11 21.57
C ARG A 117 -8.08 0.83 22.04
N PHE A 118 -9.06 1.41 21.35
CA PHE A 118 -10.47 1.29 21.66
C PHE A 118 -11.19 0.60 20.50
N GLU A 119 -12.16 -0.25 20.82
CA GLU A 119 -12.95 -0.98 19.83
C GLU A 119 -13.81 -0.05 18.95
N SER A 120 -14.09 1.17 19.40
CA SER A 120 -14.82 2.18 18.65
C SER A 120 -13.96 2.96 17.64
N GLU A 121 -12.63 2.85 17.70
CA GLU A 121 -11.73 3.49 16.74
C GLU A 121 -11.45 2.58 15.56
N SER A 122 -11.51 3.10 14.34
CA SER A 122 -11.06 2.39 13.15
C SER A 122 -10.01 3.18 12.38
N ILE A 123 -9.10 2.45 11.73
CA ILE A 123 -8.06 2.94 10.84
C ILE A 123 -8.68 3.08 9.45
N LEU A 124 -8.73 4.32 8.98
CA LEU A 124 -9.19 4.69 7.64
C LEU A 124 -8.06 4.58 6.60
N GLY A 125 -6.82 4.69 7.05
CA GLY A 125 -5.63 4.54 6.22
C GLY A 125 -4.37 4.96 6.98
N PHE A 126 -3.24 4.92 6.29
CA PHE A 126 -1.96 5.34 6.83
C PHE A 126 -1.03 5.81 5.69
N PHE A 127 0.00 6.58 6.06
CA PHE A 127 1.07 6.98 5.13
C PHE A 127 2.37 7.23 5.90
N TRP A 128 3.49 7.03 5.22
CA TRP A 128 4.83 7.33 5.73
C TRP A 128 5.18 8.80 5.50
N THR A 129 6.01 9.36 6.37
CA THR A 129 6.43 10.76 6.32
C THR A 129 7.94 10.87 6.45
N ASP A 130 8.52 11.88 5.81
CA ASP A 130 9.92 12.32 5.98
C ASP A 130 10.08 13.33 7.13
N CYS A 131 9.07 13.40 8.01
CA CYS A 131 9.04 14.29 9.14
C CYS A 131 10.07 13.86 10.20
N PRO A 132 10.92 14.77 10.72
CA PRO A 132 11.99 14.41 11.66
C PRO A 132 11.49 13.88 13.01
N ILE A 133 10.20 13.98 13.31
CA ILE A 133 9.60 13.58 14.59
C ILE A 133 8.57 12.44 14.44
N CYS A 134 8.36 11.92 13.23
CA CYS A 134 7.35 10.91 12.97
C CYS A 134 7.65 10.18 11.66
N ASP A 135 7.64 8.86 11.67
CA ASP A 135 7.87 8.05 10.47
C ASP A 135 6.55 7.70 9.77
N ILE A 136 5.50 7.43 10.54
CA ILE A 136 4.22 6.93 10.03
C ILE A 136 3.03 7.59 10.74
N VAL A 137 2.04 7.98 9.94
CA VAL A 137 0.78 8.56 10.41
C VAL A 137 -0.36 7.59 10.13
N PHE A 138 -1.13 7.27 11.16
CA PHE A 138 -2.39 6.53 11.04
C PHE A 138 -3.56 7.51 11.06
N VAL A 139 -4.39 7.45 10.03
CA VAL A 139 -5.64 8.19 9.93
C VAL A 139 -6.73 7.34 10.55
N LYS A 140 -7.33 7.81 11.64
CA LYS A 140 -8.39 7.11 12.35
C LYS A 140 -9.68 7.92 12.36
N THR A 141 -10.79 7.28 12.70
CA THR A 141 -12.08 7.96 12.95
C THR A 141 -12.01 8.97 14.10
N SER A 142 -11.10 8.78 15.06
CA SER A 142 -10.87 9.70 16.18
C SER A 142 -9.85 10.80 15.91
N GLY A 143 -9.17 10.79 14.76
CA GLY A 143 -8.13 11.76 14.39
C GLY A 143 -6.84 11.12 13.89
N LEU A 144 -5.75 11.87 13.93
CA LEU A 144 -4.42 11.43 13.48
C LEU A 144 -3.59 10.87 14.62
N ASN A 145 -2.92 9.74 14.39
CA ASN A 145 -1.96 9.17 15.31
C ASN A 145 -0.57 9.11 14.68
N PHE A 146 0.38 9.80 15.30
CA PHE A 146 1.78 9.90 14.87
C PHE A 146 2.63 8.85 15.59
N LYS A 147 3.48 8.14 14.86
CA LYS A 147 4.37 7.14 15.44
C LYS A 147 5.77 7.19 14.86
N ILE A 148 6.73 6.94 15.75
CA ILE A 148 8.11 6.61 15.42
C ILE A 148 8.23 5.09 15.43
N THR A 149 8.82 4.53 14.38
CA THR A 149 9.00 3.08 14.26
C THR A 149 10.37 2.71 14.77
N LEU A 150 10.40 1.99 15.90
CA LEU A 150 11.64 1.57 16.57
C LEU A 150 12.17 0.27 15.94
N PHE A 151 12.52 0.31 14.67
CA PHE A 151 13.36 -0.72 14.07
C PHE A 151 14.77 -0.14 13.97
N GLY A 152 15.65 -0.58 14.87
CA GLY A 152 17.07 -0.18 14.91
C GLY A 152 17.91 -0.86 13.85
#